data_AF-A0A4Q6GP77-F1
#
_entry.id   AF-A0A4Q6GP77-F1
#
_cell.length_a   1.000
_cell.length_b   1.000
_cell.length_c   1.000
_cell.angle_alpha   90.00
_cell.angle_beta   90.00
_cell.angle_gamma   90.00
#
_symmetry.space_group_name_H-M   'P 1'
#
loop_
_entity.id
_entity.type
_entity.pdbx_description
1 polymer ?
#
loop_
_entity_poly.entity_id
_entity_poly.type
_entity_poly.pdbx_seq_one_letter_code
_entity_poly.pdbx_strand_id
1 'polypeptide(L)'
;MRPSKRSFSKLALACLLAAGTGHALAADKLTLGVAIPTATHGFTGGIVWWANQAKRELEAANPGLKIIVKTAGSTPEQANQVQDLLVVNKMNALVILPLESASLTQPVAQVKNKGVYVTVVDRGLTNPAAQHAYVAGDNTAFGRLPAEYLAKRLNGKGNIVVLRGMPSTIDNERVNAFNAEIAKHPGIKVLDAKYGNWNRDDAFKVMQDYLTRFK
;
A
#
# COMPACT_ATOMS: atom_id res chain seq x y z
N MET A 1 7.06 -90.39 -35.99
CA MET A 1 7.25 -90.45 -37.46
C MET A 1 6.79 -89.12 -38.05
N ARG A 2 7.74 -88.35 -38.59
CA ARG A 2 7.70 -87.19 -39.50
C ARG A 2 6.79 -85.95 -39.26
N PRO A 3 7.29 -84.75 -39.63
CA PRO A 3 6.81 -83.44 -39.16
C PRO A 3 6.05 -82.66 -40.25
N SER A 4 5.30 -81.60 -39.89
CA SER A 4 4.89 -80.56 -40.84
C SER A 4 5.53 -79.22 -40.47
N LYS A 5 6.29 -78.69 -41.44
CA LYS A 5 6.90 -77.35 -41.44
C LYS A 5 5.93 -76.36 -42.10
N ARG A 6 5.95 -75.11 -41.63
CA ARG A 6 5.67 -73.80 -42.30
C ARG A 6 5.12 -72.86 -41.21
N SER A 7 5.48 -71.58 -41.09
CA SER A 7 6.25 -70.64 -41.90
C SER A 7 6.70 -69.48 -41.00
N PHE A 8 7.79 -68.83 -41.37
CA PHE A 8 8.31 -67.59 -40.81
C PHE A 8 7.29 -66.44 -40.84
N SER A 9 7.29 -65.58 -39.81
CA SER A 9 7.19 -64.12 -39.96
C SER A 9 7.61 -63.42 -38.66
N LYS A 10 8.57 -62.51 -38.80
CA LYS A 10 9.12 -61.61 -37.78
C LYS A 10 8.05 -60.58 -37.36
N LEU A 11 7.98 -60.18 -36.08
CA LEU A 11 7.67 -58.78 -35.76
C LEU A 11 8.02 -58.39 -34.31
N ALA A 12 8.88 -57.37 -34.23
CA ALA A 12 8.91 -56.25 -33.28
C ALA A 12 9.01 -56.51 -31.76
N LEU A 13 10.22 -56.26 -31.26
CA LEU A 13 10.54 -55.83 -29.91
C LEU A 13 9.85 -54.48 -29.63
N ALA A 14 8.80 -54.47 -28.81
CA ALA A 14 8.18 -53.25 -28.31
C ALA A 14 8.81 -52.86 -26.97
N CYS A 15 9.76 -51.91 -27.00
CA CYS A 15 10.18 -51.17 -25.83
C CYS A 15 9.02 -50.27 -25.37
N LEU A 16 8.35 -50.63 -24.28
CA LEU A 16 7.46 -49.70 -23.57
C LEU A 16 8.32 -48.61 -22.91
N LEU A 17 8.42 -47.47 -23.60
CA LEU A 17 8.69 -46.18 -22.98
C LEU A 17 7.48 -45.85 -22.09
N ALA A 18 7.61 -46.08 -20.79
CA ALA A 18 6.76 -45.47 -19.79
C ALA A 18 7.05 -43.95 -19.79
N ALA A 19 6.37 -43.23 -20.67
CA ALA A 19 6.35 -41.78 -20.67
C ALA A 19 5.73 -41.31 -19.35
N GLY A 20 6.58 -40.78 -18.47
CA GLY A 20 6.15 -40.13 -17.25
C GLY A 20 5.18 -39.00 -17.58
N THR A 21 3.95 -39.11 -17.08
CA THR A 21 3.01 -37.99 -17.01
C THR A 21 3.49 -37.06 -15.91
N GLY A 22 4.48 -36.22 -16.25
CA GLY A 22 4.74 -35.01 -15.51
C GLY A 22 3.49 -34.14 -15.56
N HIS A 23 2.64 -34.26 -14.55
CA HIS A 23 1.68 -33.21 -14.24
C HIS A 23 2.53 -31.98 -13.91
N ALA A 24 2.71 -31.10 -14.90
CA ALA A 24 3.05 -29.73 -14.61
C ALA A 24 1.95 -29.23 -13.67
N LEU A 25 2.27 -29.08 -12.39
CA LEU A 25 1.38 -28.48 -11.40
C LEU A 25 1.00 -27.12 -11.98
N ALA A 26 -0.26 -26.98 -12.42
CA ALA A 26 -0.79 -25.69 -12.80
C ALA A 26 -0.63 -24.79 -11.57
N ALA A 27 0.21 -23.76 -11.69
CA ALA A 27 0.36 -22.80 -10.60
C ALA A 27 -1.03 -22.24 -10.29
N ASP A 28 -1.48 -22.37 -9.04
CA ASP A 28 -2.76 -21.85 -8.61
C ASP A 28 -2.83 -20.35 -8.93
N LYS A 29 -3.85 -19.97 -9.70
CA LYS A 29 -4.01 -18.60 -10.15
C LYS A 29 -4.43 -17.72 -8.97
N LEU A 30 -3.52 -16.90 -8.47
CA LEU A 30 -3.77 -15.98 -7.37
C LEU A 30 -4.26 -14.64 -7.92
N THR A 31 -5.41 -14.15 -7.43
CA THR A 31 -5.92 -12.82 -7.76
C THR A 31 -5.81 -11.89 -6.55
N LEU A 32 -5.04 -10.82 -6.69
CA LEU A 32 -4.91 -9.73 -5.71
C LEU A 32 -5.73 -8.52 -6.16
N GLY A 33 -6.71 -8.12 -5.35
CA GLY A 33 -7.40 -6.85 -5.51
C GLY A 33 -6.65 -5.71 -4.82
N VAL A 34 -6.56 -4.56 -5.48
CA VAL A 34 -6.02 -3.32 -4.91
C VAL A 34 -7.09 -2.24 -5.03
N ALA A 35 -7.54 -1.68 -3.90
CA ALA A 35 -8.56 -0.63 -3.84
C ALA A 35 -7.99 0.62 -3.17
N ILE A 36 -7.79 1.69 -3.94
CA ILE A 36 -7.13 2.92 -3.47
C ILE A 36 -7.89 4.17 -3.94
N PRO A 37 -7.68 5.35 -3.35
CA PRO A 37 -8.27 6.58 -3.84
C PRO A 37 -7.78 6.94 -5.25
N THR A 38 -8.66 7.52 -6.07
CA THR A 38 -8.31 8.09 -7.38
C THR A 38 -7.59 9.41 -7.22
N ALA A 39 -6.47 9.58 -7.92
CA ALA A 39 -5.81 10.87 -8.11
C ALA A 39 -4.88 10.85 -9.32
N THR A 40 -4.66 12.00 -9.94
CA THR A 40 -3.75 12.18 -11.07
C THR A 40 -2.47 12.95 -10.72
N HIS A 41 -2.39 13.47 -9.50
CA HIS A 41 -1.28 14.31 -9.02
C HIS A 41 -1.15 14.22 -7.50
N GLY A 42 -0.10 14.85 -6.95
CA GLY A 42 0.15 14.87 -5.51
C GLY A 42 0.53 13.50 -4.94
N PHE A 43 0.48 13.39 -3.61
CA PHE A 43 0.83 12.16 -2.89
C PHE A 43 0.00 10.96 -3.36
N THR A 44 -1.32 11.13 -3.43
CA THR A 44 -2.24 10.07 -3.87
C THR A 44 -2.04 9.68 -5.34
N GLY A 45 -1.71 10.62 -6.23
CA GLY A 45 -1.35 10.30 -7.61
C GLY A 45 -0.08 9.44 -7.68
N GLY A 46 0.88 9.71 -6.79
CA GLY A 46 2.05 8.86 -6.58
C GLY A 46 1.68 7.45 -6.12
N ILE A 47 0.73 7.29 -5.19
CA ILE A 47 0.23 5.97 -4.74
C ILE A 47 -0.32 5.18 -5.93
N VAL A 48 -1.16 5.79 -6.76
CA VAL A 48 -1.71 5.14 -7.97
C VAL A 48 -0.61 4.71 -8.93
N TRP A 49 0.39 5.57 -9.15
CA TRP A 49 1.53 5.24 -10.01
C TRP A 49 2.33 4.05 -9.47
N TRP A 50 2.70 4.07 -8.19
CA TRP A 50 3.47 2.99 -7.55
C TRP A 50 2.68 1.67 -7.47
N ALA A 51 1.37 1.71 -7.24
CA ALA A 51 0.54 0.52 -7.28
C ALA A 51 0.56 -0.15 -8.67
N ASN A 52 0.54 0.66 -9.74
CA ASN A 52 0.64 0.14 -11.10
C ASN A 52 2.06 -0.32 -11.49
N GLN A 53 3.11 0.31 -10.93
CA GLN A 53 4.49 -0.20 -11.08
C GLN A 53 4.63 -1.57 -10.40
N ALA A 54 4.25 -1.65 -9.12
CA ALA A 54 4.30 -2.89 -8.35
C ALA A 54 3.49 -4.00 -9.03
N LYS A 55 2.32 -3.68 -9.60
CA LYS A 55 1.56 -4.62 -10.42
C LYS A 55 2.42 -5.20 -11.56
N ARG A 56 3.03 -4.35 -12.38
CA ARG A 56 3.85 -4.79 -13.53
C ARG A 56 5.00 -5.68 -13.10
N GLU A 57 5.72 -5.27 -12.07
CA GLU A 57 6.89 -5.99 -11.56
C GLU A 57 6.50 -7.35 -10.96
N LEU A 58 5.44 -7.39 -10.15
CA LEU A 58 4.99 -8.62 -9.48
C LEU A 58 4.35 -9.61 -10.45
N GLU A 59 3.53 -9.15 -11.40
CA GLU A 59 2.97 -10.05 -12.43
C GLU A 59 4.06 -10.63 -13.35
N ALA A 60 5.10 -9.86 -13.67
CA ALA A 60 6.24 -10.35 -14.46
C ALA A 60 7.08 -11.37 -13.69
N ALA A 61 7.28 -11.17 -12.39
CA ALA A 61 8.08 -12.06 -11.54
C ALA A 61 7.34 -13.34 -11.11
N ASN A 62 6.01 -13.35 -11.11
CA ASN A 62 5.20 -14.43 -10.54
C ASN A 62 4.16 -14.95 -11.55
N PRO A 63 4.54 -15.93 -12.41
CA PRO A 63 3.60 -16.58 -13.31
C PRO A 63 2.43 -17.19 -12.55
N GLY A 64 1.21 -16.68 -12.77
CA GLY A 64 -0.01 -17.09 -12.06
C GLY A 64 -0.61 -16.03 -11.15
N LEU A 65 0.12 -14.94 -10.85
CA LEU A 65 -0.41 -13.78 -10.14
C LEU A 65 -1.16 -12.85 -11.10
N LYS A 66 -2.37 -12.46 -10.73
CA LYS A 66 -3.18 -11.41 -11.37
C LYS A 66 -3.46 -10.31 -10.36
N ILE A 67 -3.09 -9.08 -10.67
CA ILE A 67 -3.34 -7.91 -9.83
C ILE A 67 -4.38 -7.01 -10.51
N ILE A 68 -5.42 -6.65 -9.77
CA ILE A 68 -6.49 -5.77 -10.27
C ILE A 68 -6.52 -4.52 -9.42
N VAL A 69 -6.05 -3.41 -9.99
CA VAL A 69 -6.10 -2.09 -9.35
C VAL A 69 -7.42 -1.41 -9.70
N LYS A 70 -8.12 -0.96 -8.67
CA LYS A 70 -9.33 -0.14 -8.74
C LYS A 70 -9.07 1.15 -7.97
N THR A 71 -9.43 2.27 -8.59
CA THR A 71 -9.31 3.59 -7.98
C THR A 71 -10.70 4.18 -7.77
N ALA A 72 -10.99 4.71 -6.59
CA ALA A 72 -12.29 5.31 -6.27
C ALA A 72 -12.20 6.81 -5.98
N GLY A 73 -13.15 7.59 -6.51
CA GLY A 73 -13.30 9.02 -6.18
C GLY A 73 -14.17 9.25 -4.94
N SER A 74 -14.88 8.24 -4.46
CA SER A 74 -15.75 8.35 -3.29
C SER A 74 -15.82 7.07 -2.45
N THR A 75 -16.17 7.22 -1.18
CA THR A 75 -16.34 6.10 -0.23
C THR A 75 -17.35 5.05 -0.70
N PRO A 76 -18.57 5.39 -1.19
CA PRO A 76 -19.50 4.40 -1.72
C PRO A 76 -18.97 3.66 -2.96
N GLU A 77 -18.30 4.38 -3.86
CA GLU A 77 -17.66 3.77 -5.03
C GLU A 77 -16.58 2.77 -4.61
N GLN A 78 -15.74 3.11 -3.63
CA GLN A 78 -14.70 2.21 -3.13
C GLN A 78 -15.30 0.95 -2.51
N ALA A 79 -16.37 1.07 -1.73
CA ALA A 79 -17.07 -0.08 -1.17
C ALA A 79 -17.62 -1.00 -2.27
N ASN A 80 -18.20 -0.45 -3.33
CA ASN A 80 -18.67 -1.21 -4.49
C ASN A 80 -17.52 -1.92 -5.24
N GLN A 81 -16.39 -1.24 -5.43
CA GLN A 81 -15.20 -1.82 -6.06
C GLN A 81 -14.63 -2.98 -5.24
N VAL A 82 -14.62 -2.87 -3.91
CA VAL A 82 -14.22 -3.96 -3.01
C VAL A 82 -15.15 -5.18 -3.17
N GLN A 83 -16.47 -4.97 -3.30
CA GLN A 83 -17.41 -6.07 -3.57
C GLN A 83 -17.25 -6.66 -4.97
N ASP A 84 -17.01 -5.85 -6.01
CA ASP A 84 -16.72 -6.32 -7.39
C ASP A 84 -15.45 -7.19 -7.43
N LEU A 85 -14.39 -6.76 -6.74
CA LEU A 85 -13.15 -7.54 -6.62
C LEU A 85 -13.40 -8.90 -5.96
N LEU A 86 -14.31 -8.97 -4.99
CA LEU A 86 -14.66 -10.18 -4.28
C LEU A 86 -15.56 -11.11 -5.11
N VAL A 87 -16.66 -10.61 -5.64
CA VAL A 87 -17.72 -11.43 -6.26
C VAL A 87 -17.40 -11.77 -7.70
N VAL A 88 -16.98 -10.77 -8.49
CA VAL A 88 -16.75 -10.94 -9.94
C VAL A 88 -15.35 -11.47 -10.18
N ASN A 89 -14.35 -10.86 -9.52
CA ASN A 89 -12.95 -11.20 -9.76
C ASN A 89 -12.41 -12.31 -8.86
N LYS A 90 -13.19 -12.75 -7.86
CA LYS A 90 -12.84 -13.85 -6.94
C LYS A 90 -11.46 -13.67 -6.32
N MET A 91 -11.15 -12.45 -5.84
CA MET A 91 -9.84 -12.17 -5.25
C MET A 91 -9.56 -13.07 -4.04
N ASN A 92 -8.29 -13.45 -3.90
CA ASN A 92 -7.77 -14.21 -2.76
C ASN A 92 -7.17 -13.27 -1.70
N ALA A 93 -6.71 -12.10 -2.12
CA ALA A 93 -6.18 -11.07 -1.24
C ALA A 93 -6.68 -9.68 -1.65
N LEU A 94 -6.77 -8.78 -0.67
CA LEU A 94 -7.11 -7.38 -0.81
C LEU A 94 -6.01 -6.52 -0.18
N VAL A 95 -5.49 -5.57 -0.94
CA VAL A 95 -4.75 -4.40 -0.42
C VAL A 95 -5.66 -3.19 -0.56
N ILE A 96 -5.92 -2.48 0.53
CA ILE A 96 -6.83 -1.33 0.52
C ILE A 96 -6.22 -0.13 1.25
N LEU A 97 -6.32 1.04 0.63
CA LEU A 97 -6.20 2.33 1.30
C LEU A 97 -7.63 2.90 1.46
N PRO A 98 -8.26 2.78 2.64
CA PRO A 98 -9.63 3.22 2.86
C PRO A 98 -9.78 4.73 2.64
N LEU A 99 -10.77 5.16 1.86
CA LEU A 99 -11.13 6.58 1.72
C LEU A 99 -11.71 7.16 3.02
N GLU A 100 -12.42 6.37 3.80
CA GLU A 100 -12.91 6.76 5.13
C GLU A 100 -12.92 5.54 6.06
N SER A 101 -12.36 5.70 7.25
CA SER A 101 -12.14 4.60 8.20
C SER A 101 -13.45 3.92 8.59
N ALA A 102 -14.44 4.68 9.05
CA ALA A 102 -15.69 4.12 9.58
C ALA A 102 -16.50 3.40 8.49
N SER A 103 -16.69 4.06 7.35
CA SER A 103 -17.54 3.55 6.26
C SER A 103 -16.95 2.32 5.56
N LEU A 104 -15.63 2.16 5.49
CA LEU A 104 -15.00 0.99 4.86
C LEU A 104 -14.75 -0.16 5.82
N THR A 105 -14.89 0.03 7.13
CA THR A 105 -14.61 -1.03 8.12
C THR A 105 -15.50 -2.25 7.92
N GLN A 106 -16.81 -2.05 7.74
CA GLN A 106 -17.75 -3.16 7.57
C GLN A 106 -17.57 -3.88 6.21
N PRO A 107 -17.47 -3.17 5.06
CA PRO A 107 -17.20 -3.83 3.77
C PRO A 107 -15.92 -4.65 3.77
N VAL A 108 -14.85 -4.14 4.39
CA VAL A 108 -13.57 -4.88 4.49
C VAL A 108 -13.68 -6.10 5.41
N ALA A 109 -14.37 -5.97 6.54
CA ALA A 109 -14.62 -7.11 7.43
C ALA A 109 -15.40 -8.24 6.74
N GLN A 110 -16.39 -7.90 5.90
CA GLN A 110 -17.12 -8.91 5.11
C GLN A 110 -16.21 -9.66 4.14
N VAL A 111 -15.27 -8.95 3.49
CA VAL A 111 -14.27 -9.56 2.61
C VAL A 111 -13.36 -10.50 3.39
N LYS A 112 -12.82 -10.06 4.53
CA LYS A 112 -12.01 -10.90 5.42
C LYS A 112 -12.76 -12.16 5.86
N ASN A 113 -14.02 -12.03 6.25
CA ASN A 113 -14.84 -13.14 6.72
C ASN A 113 -15.15 -14.19 5.63
N LYS A 114 -14.93 -13.86 4.35
CA LYS A 114 -15.01 -14.80 3.23
C LYS A 114 -13.67 -15.48 2.91
N GLY A 115 -12.68 -15.36 3.79
CA GLY A 115 -11.38 -16.00 3.64
C GLY A 115 -10.37 -15.22 2.79
N VAL A 116 -10.67 -13.97 2.44
CA VAL A 116 -9.71 -13.12 1.72
C VAL A 116 -8.67 -12.57 2.69
N TYR A 117 -7.40 -12.67 2.33
CA TYR A 117 -6.33 -12.02 3.10
C TYR A 117 -6.39 -10.50 2.90
N VAL A 118 -6.33 -9.72 3.98
CA VAL A 118 -6.59 -8.26 3.93
C VAL A 118 -5.41 -7.50 4.51
N THR A 119 -4.84 -6.63 3.69
CA THR A 119 -3.85 -5.62 4.11
C THR A 119 -4.45 -4.24 3.98
N VAL A 120 -4.48 -3.49 5.08
CA VAL A 120 -4.89 -2.08 5.10
C VAL A 120 -3.64 -1.20 5.05
N VAL A 121 -3.69 -0.14 4.25
CA VAL A 121 -2.56 0.76 4.01
C VAL A 121 -2.93 2.20 4.39
N ASP A 122 -1.99 2.89 5.05
CA ASP A 122 -2.02 4.33 5.39
C ASP A 122 -3.14 4.77 6.33
N ARG A 123 -4.40 4.65 5.91
CA ARG A 123 -5.57 4.99 6.73
C ARG A 123 -6.14 3.73 7.38
N GLY A 124 -6.08 3.67 8.71
CA GLY A 124 -6.63 2.57 9.49
C GLY A 124 -8.15 2.43 9.40
N LEU A 125 -8.66 1.22 9.71
CA LEU A 125 -10.07 0.95 9.95
C LEU A 125 -10.42 1.24 11.41
N THR A 126 -11.71 1.46 11.73
CA THR A 126 -12.14 1.68 13.11
C THR A 126 -12.08 0.42 13.96
N ASN A 127 -12.07 -0.75 13.34
CA ASN A 127 -11.84 -2.04 14.00
C ASN A 127 -10.63 -2.75 13.37
N PRO A 128 -9.47 -2.81 14.05
CA PRO A 128 -8.28 -3.50 13.55
C PRO A 128 -8.47 -5.00 13.28
N ALA A 129 -9.48 -5.63 13.88
CA ALA A 129 -9.80 -7.03 13.62
C ALA A 129 -10.35 -7.26 12.20
N ALA A 130 -10.69 -6.21 11.44
CA ALA A 130 -11.13 -6.31 10.05
C ALA A 130 -9.98 -6.56 9.05
N GLN A 131 -8.71 -6.46 9.48
CA GLN A 131 -7.55 -6.73 8.65
C GLN A 131 -6.66 -7.86 9.20
N HIS A 132 -5.71 -8.33 8.38
CA HIS A 132 -4.64 -9.24 8.78
C HIS A 132 -3.32 -8.48 8.98
N ALA A 133 -3.06 -7.51 8.11
CA ALA A 133 -1.90 -6.64 8.18
C ALA A 133 -2.31 -5.16 8.06
N TYR A 134 -1.52 -4.30 8.69
CA TYR A 134 -1.62 -2.85 8.56
C TYR A 134 -0.25 -2.29 8.22
N VAL A 135 -0.15 -1.54 7.12
CA VAL A 135 1.09 -0.95 6.62
C VAL A 135 0.90 0.57 6.53
N ALA A 136 1.63 1.32 7.32
CA ALA A 136 1.56 2.78 7.31
C ALA A 136 2.96 3.39 7.48
N GLY A 137 3.08 4.66 7.12
CA GLY A 137 4.28 5.43 7.45
C GLY A 137 4.42 5.66 8.95
N ASP A 138 5.64 5.87 9.41
CA ASP A 138 5.91 6.26 10.80
C ASP A 138 5.84 7.80 10.93
N ASN A 139 4.70 8.31 11.38
CA ASN A 139 4.50 9.74 11.61
C ASN A 139 5.38 10.29 12.74
N THR A 140 5.73 9.46 13.73
CA THR A 140 6.59 9.88 14.85
C THR A 140 8.01 10.09 14.33
N ALA A 141 8.55 9.14 13.56
CA ALA A 141 9.84 9.32 12.89
C ALA A 141 9.80 10.48 11.88
N PHE A 142 8.69 10.66 11.16
CA PHE A 142 8.52 11.78 10.23
C PHE A 142 8.61 13.15 10.94
N GLY A 143 8.19 13.26 12.20
CA GLY A 143 8.39 14.46 13.01
C GLY A 143 9.80 14.58 13.59
N ARG A 144 10.33 13.48 14.14
CA ARG A 144 11.62 13.44 14.84
C ARG A 144 12.81 13.67 13.91
N LEU A 145 12.89 12.97 12.77
CA LEU A 145 14.05 13.01 11.89
C LEU A 145 14.33 14.42 11.31
N PRO A 146 13.33 15.19 10.84
CA PRO A 146 13.57 16.58 10.42
C PRO A 146 14.00 17.49 11.58
N ALA A 147 13.51 17.29 12.79
CA ALA A 147 13.95 18.05 13.96
C ALA A 147 15.41 17.76 14.31
N GLU A 148 15.83 16.48 14.34
CA GLU A 148 17.23 16.07 14.51
C GLU A 148 18.13 16.72 13.44
N TYR A 149 17.68 16.70 12.18
CA TYR A 149 18.40 17.30 11.07
C TYR A 149 18.53 18.82 11.22
N LEU A 150 17.44 19.53 11.54
CA LEU A 150 17.47 20.97 11.78
C LEU A 150 18.38 21.33 12.94
N ALA A 151 18.30 20.60 14.05
CA ALA A 151 19.14 20.85 15.21
C ALA A 151 20.62 20.71 14.90
N LYS A 152 20.99 19.67 14.13
CA LYS A 152 22.36 19.50 13.63
C LYS A 152 22.78 20.63 12.69
N ARG A 153 21.93 21.02 11.73
CA ARG A 153 22.25 22.05 10.72
C ARG A 153 22.37 23.45 11.31
N LEU A 154 21.64 23.72 12.40
CA LEU A 154 21.66 24.98 13.13
C LEU A 154 22.68 24.99 14.27
N ASN A 155 23.50 23.94 14.42
CA ASN A 155 24.43 23.78 15.53
C ASN A 155 23.76 24.00 16.90
N GLY A 156 22.52 23.52 17.04
CA GLY A 156 21.70 23.65 18.24
C GLY A 156 21.18 25.04 18.56
N LYS A 157 21.27 26.03 17.64
CA LYS A 157 20.86 27.42 17.89
C LYS A 157 20.19 28.08 16.69
N GLY A 158 19.09 28.80 16.93
CA GLY A 158 18.45 29.61 15.90
C GLY A 158 16.95 29.76 16.08
N ASN A 159 16.33 30.53 15.20
CA ASN A 159 14.89 30.70 15.18
C ASN A 159 14.30 29.91 13.99
N ILE A 160 13.21 29.20 14.24
CA ILE A 160 12.49 28.43 13.21
C ILE A 160 11.00 28.74 13.26
N VAL A 161 10.32 28.55 12.13
CA VAL A 161 8.86 28.56 12.02
C VAL A 161 8.38 27.20 11.53
N VAL A 162 7.17 26.79 11.93
CA VAL A 162 6.61 25.49 11.57
C VAL A 162 5.34 25.69 10.74
N LEU A 163 5.28 25.02 9.59
CA LEU A 163 4.07 24.85 8.81
C LEU A 163 3.49 23.47 9.12
N ARG A 164 2.33 23.45 9.76
CA ARG A 164 1.57 22.24 10.08
C ARG A 164 0.71 21.81 8.89
N GLY A 165 0.27 20.56 8.93
CA GLY A 165 -0.65 19.95 7.98
C GLY A 165 -2.11 20.36 8.16
N MET A 166 -3.04 19.47 7.80
CA MET A 166 -4.44 19.61 8.19
C MET A 166 -4.60 19.19 9.67
N PRO A 167 -5.46 19.86 10.46
CA PRO A 167 -5.74 19.47 11.84
C PRO A 167 -6.23 18.02 11.91
N SER A 168 -5.36 17.12 12.36
CA SER A 168 -5.57 15.67 12.34
C SER A 168 -4.67 14.97 13.34
N THR A 169 -5.00 13.73 13.70
CA THR A 169 -4.14 12.88 14.54
C THR A 169 -2.75 12.71 13.93
N ILE A 170 -2.67 12.51 12.61
CA ILE A 170 -1.41 12.37 11.86
C ILE A 170 -0.53 13.60 12.03
N ASP A 171 -1.09 14.80 11.87
CA ASP A 171 -0.34 16.04 12.04
C ASP A 171 0.11 16.25 13.49
N ASN A 172 -0.75 15.91 14.47
CA ASN A 172 -0.40 15.98 15.89
C ASN A 172 0.77 15.04 16.24
N GLU A 173 0.79 13.80 15.75
CA GLU A 173 1.91 12.87 15.96
C GLU A 173 3.23 13.45 15.47
N ARG A 174 3.24 14.00 14.24
CA ARG A 174 4.43 14.61 13.63
C ARG A 174 4.92 15.81 14.42
N VAL A 175 4.03 16.73 14.77
CA VAL A 175 4.40 17.97 15.47
C VAL A 175 4.81 17.71 16.91
N ASN A 176 4.18 16.75 17.59
CA ASN A 176 4.58 16.35 18.94
C ASN A 176 5.98 15.73 18.95
N ALA A 177 6.27 14.83 18.01
CA ALA A 177 7.60 14.24 17.87
C ALA A 177 8.66 15.29 17.50
N PHE A 178 8.33 16.22 16.61
CA PHE A 178 9.18 17.36 16.26
C PHE A 178 9.50 18.22 17.49
N ASN A 179 8.48 18.63 18.24
CA ASN A 179 8.64 19.47 19.44
C ASN A 179 9.43 18.76 20.55
N ALA A 180 9.18 17.47 20.75
CA ALA A 180 9.92 16.66 21.74
C ALA A 180 11.42 16.60 21.42
N GLU A 181 11.79 16.54 20.14
CA GLU A 181 13.17 16.59 19.72
C GLU A 181 13.78 17.98 19.85
N ILE A 182 13.10 19.02 19.38
CA ILE A 182 13.57 20.42 19.49
C ILE A 182 13.76 20.84 20.96
N ALA A 183 12.94 20.33 21.88
CA ALA A 183 13.07 20.62 23.32
C ALA A 183 14.43 20.19 23.92
N LYS A 184 15.15 19.25 23.28
CA LYS A 184 16.52 18.86 23.67
C LYS A 184 17.56 19.91 23.29
N HIS A 185 17.19 20.88 22.46
CA HIS A 185 18.05 21.94 21.94
C HIS A 185 17.50 23.33 22.32
N PRO A 186 17.68 23.77 23.59
CA PRO A 186 17.09 25.01 24.10
C PRO A 186 17.57 26.29 23.39
N GLY A 187 18.64 26.21 22.59
CA GLY A 187 19.09 27.30 21.72
C GLY A 187 18.23 27.49 20.47
N ILE A 188 17.35 26.53 20.14
CA ILE A 188 16.42 26.61 19.01
C ILE A 188 15.07 27.10 19.51
N LYS A 189 14.56 28.18 18.92
CA LYS A 189 13.27 28.76 19.25
C LYS A 189 12.29 28.57 18.11
N VAL A 190 11.17 27.93 18.40
CA VAL A 190 10.01 27.91 17.49
C VAL A 190 9.27 29.23 17.67
N LEU A 191 9.31 30.09 16.65
CA LEU A 191 8.69 31.42 16.68
C LEU A 191 7.17 31.34 16.52
N ASP A 192 6.68 30.43 15.69
CA ASP A 192 5.25 30.14 15.52
C ASP A 192 5.03 28.80 14.81
N ALA A 193 3.83 28.25 14.94
CA ALA A 193 3.37 27.03 14.28
C ALA A 193 1.90 27.17 13.84
N LYS A 194 1.64 27.14 12.52
CA LYS A 194 0.33 27.37 11.92
C LYS A 194 0.03 26.34 10.85
N TYR A 195 -1.25 26.03 10.67
CA TYR A 195 -1.71 25.07 9.66
C TYR A 195 -1.61 25.66 8.25
N GLY A 196 -0.81 25.02 7.41
CA GLY A 196 -0.80 25.21 5.95
C GLY A 196 -1.60 24.14 5.22
N ASN A 197 -2.30 23.26 5.96
CA ASN A 197 -3.27 22.28 5.44
C ASN A 197 -2.74 21.31 4.36
N TRP A 198 -1.41 21.12 4.30
CA TRP A 198 -0.74 20.44 3.17
C TRP A 198 -1.17 20.98 1.80
N ASN A 199 -1.54 22.26 1.74
CA ASN A 199 -2.01 22.98 0.57
C ASN A 199 -1.00 24.09 0.23
N ARG A 200 -0.70 24.25 -1.07
CA ARG A 200 0.31 25.21 -1.53
C ARG A 200 -0.06 26.66 -1.23
N ASP A 201 -1.31 27.05 -1.45
CA ASP A 201 -1.76 28.44 -1.31
C ASP A 201 -1.91 28.83 0.15
N ASP A 202 -2.42 27.92 0.99
CA ASP A 202 -2.48 28.14 2.44
C ASP A 202 -1.07 28.24 3.03
N ALA A 203 -0.17 27.34 2.65
CA ALA A 203 1.24 27.39 3.06
C ALA A 203 1.92 28.70 2.63
N PHE A 204 1.64 29.19 1.41
CA PHE A 204 2.15 30.46 0.92
C PHE A 204 1.71 31.63 1.82
N LYS A 205 0.40 31.71 2.13
CA LYS A 205 -0.15 32.76 3.01
C LYS A 205 0.47 32.72 4.41
N VAL A 206 0.61 31.53 4.98
CA VAL A 206 1.23 31.34 6.31
C VAL A 206 2.70 31.80 6.29
N MET A 207 3.47 31.41 5.28
CA MET A 207 4.88 31.82 5.20
C MET A 207 5.03 33.33 4.95
N GLN A 208 4.14 33.93 4.16
CA GLN A 208 4.12 35.39 3.95
C GLN A 208 3.87 36.16 5.26
N ASP A 209 2.94 35.68 6.09
CA ASP A 209 2.70 36.23 7.44
C ASP A 209 3.95 36.11 8.32
N TYR A 210 4.58 34.92 8.36
CA TYR A 210 5.82 34.71 9.11
C TYR A 210 6.96 35.65 8.70
N LEU A 211 7.22 35.79 7.39
CA LEU A 211 8.26 36.69 6.89
C LEU A 211 7.97 38.16 7.20
N THR A 212 6.70 38.52 7.34
CA THR A 212 6.28 39.87 7.71
C THR A 212 6.52 40.14 9.20
N ARG A 213 6.21 39.15 10.06
CA ARG A 213 6.27 39.26 11.53
C ARG A 213 7.66 39.04 12.11
N PHE A 214 8.50 38.20 11.50
CA PHE A 214 9.77 37.74 12.04
C PHE A 214 10.97 38.19 11.19
N LYS A 215 11.08 39.51 10.97
CA LYS A 215 12.21 40.12 10.26
C LYS A 215 13.48 40.17 11.10
#